data_AF-S8DQX5-F1
#
_entry.id   AF-S8DQX5-F1
#
_cell.length_a   1.000
_cell.length_b   1.000
_cell.length_c   1.000
_cell.angle_alpha   90.00
_cell.angle_beta   90.00
_cell.angle_gamma   90.00
#
_symmetry.space_group_name_H-M   'P 1'
#
loop_
_entity.id
_entity.type
_entity.pdbx_description
1 polymer ?
#
loop_
_entity_poly.entity_id
_entity_poly.type
_entity_poly.pdbx_seq_one_letter_code
_entity_poly.pdbx_strand_id
1 'polypeptide(L)'
;MPWKLLRVLDMKAVVLTEFPPGLFQLYHLRYLAFRYRYMTGPYIEEDISNLENLETFMVDSYSDFPSSFPRFWTMKNLRHAVINDVSLPDPRYGRFPLENLLTLSKLHNFRCSEEAVELIPNLKNMSVSYRLDWEERHYYHLNNFSRFRNLESFTVEFRFENRIFSNPLVGCLVFPSSLRRLTIGTCIGCILWEGISAAIGSLPNLEYLKFRKVLFCGSVWETREGDFQALRELEMDNIASET
;
A
#
# COMPACT_ATOMS: atom_id res chain seq x y z
N MET A 1 8.52 31.39 -16.45
CA MET A 1 7.79 30.49 -15.52
C MET A 1 7.35 31.28 -14.29
N PRO A 2 6.10 31.77 -14.24
CA PRO A 2 5.61 32.67 -13.18
C PRO A 2 5.43 32.04 -11.78
N TRP A 3 5.81 30.78 -11.56
CA TRP A 3 5.53 30.04 -10.33
C TRP A 3 6.75 29.36 -9.72
N LYS A 4 7.97 29.88 -9.93
CA LYS A 4 9.21 29.26 -9.43
C LYS A 4 9.20 28.97 -7.92
N LEU A 5 8.50 29.79 -7.13
CA LEU A 5 8.40 29.66 -5.67
C LEU A 5 7.23 28.79 -5.19
N LEU A 6 6.47 28.17 -6.10
CA LEU A 6 5.32 27.35 -5.74
C LEU A 6 5.75 26.16 -4.90
N ARG A 7 5.09 26.00 -3.74
CA ARG A 7 5.36 24.89 -2.81
C ARG A 7 4.26 23.85 -2.78
N VAL A 8 3.03 24.24 -3.14
CA VAL A 8 1.85 23.39 -3.07
C VAL A 8 1.11 23.50 -4.39
N LEU A 9 0.86 22.36 -5.02
CA LEU A 9 0.03 22.26 -6.21
C LEU A 9 -0.95 21.11 -6.02
N ASP A 10 -2.23 21.44 -5.89
CA ASP A 10 -3.32 20.48 -5.84
C ASP A 10 -4.20 20.65 -7.09
N MET A 11 -4.14 19.65 -7.96
CA MET A 11 -4.89 19.55 -9.20
C MET A 11 -5.90 18.40 -9.15
N LYS A 12 -6.26 17.91 -7.96
CA LYS A 12 -7.28 16.85 -7.85
C LYS A 12 -8.65 17.32 -8.30
N ALA A 13 -8.93 18.59 -8.53
CA ALA A 13 -10.25 19.00 -9.03
C ALA A 13 -10.53 18.49 -10.45
N VAL A 14 -9.49 18.27 -11.25
CA VAL A 14 -9.59 17.93 -12.69
C VAL A 14 -8.83 16.62 -12.95
N VAL A 15 -9.32 15.82 -13.89
CA VAL A 15 -8.59 14.65 -14.40
C VAL A 15 -7.68 15.12 -15.52
N LEU A 16 -6.37 15.05 -15.31
CA LEU A 16 -5.37 15.40 -16.30
C LEU A 16 -5.23 14.28 -17.33
N THR A 17 -5.18 14.64 -18.61
CA THR A 17 -4.80 13.74 -19.71
C THR A 17 -3.35 13.94 -20.13
N GLU A 18 -2.77 15.09 -19.79
CA GLU A 18 -1.38 15.49 -20.04
C GLU A 18 -0.87 16.33 -18.86
N PHE A 19 0.44 16.32 -18.61
CA PHE A 19 1.04 17.17 -17.59
C PHE A 19 1.25 18.60 -18.12
N PRO A 20 0.98 19.64 -17.30
CA PRO A 20 1.30 21.01 -17.68
C PRO A 20 2.79 21.17 -18.00
N PRO A 21 3.16 21.85 -19.11
CA PRO A 21 4.55 22.06 -19.48
C PRO A 21 5.36 22.66 -18.33
N GLY A 22 6.46 21.98 -17.99
CA GLY A 22 7.40 22.39 -16.95
C GLY A 22 6.87 22.31 -15.52
N LEU A 23 5.80 21.55 -15.26
CA LEU A 23 5.39 21.10 -13.93
C LEU A 23 6.60 20.55 -13.14
N PHE A 24 7.41 19.71 -13.80
CA PHE A 24 8.56 19.05 -13.20
C PHE A 24 9.79 19.95 -13.03
N GLN A 25 9.72 21.21 -13.47
CA GLN A 25 10.76 22.23 -13.25
C GLN A 25 10.52 23.04 -11.96
N LEU A 26 9.43 22.77 -11.23
CA LEU A 26 9.08 23.45 -10.00
C LEU A 26 9.90 22.95 -8.81
N TYR A 27 11.17 23.32 -8.77
CA TYR A 27 12.15 22.86 -7.76
C TYR A 27 11.68 23.06 -6.30
N HIS A 28 10.96 24.14 -5.99
CA HIS A 28 10.49 24.44 -4.64
C HIS A 28 9.22 23.70 -4.22
N LEU A 29 8.65 22.86 -5.10
CA LEU A 29 7.42 22.13 -4.83
C LEU A 29 7.65 21.09 -3.73
N ARG A 30 6.77 21.09 -2.73
CA ARG A 30 6.78 20.18 -1.58
C ARG A 30 5.53 19.29 -1.55
N TYR A 31 4.44 19.75 -2.14
CA TYR A 31 3.20 18.99 -2.24
C TYR A 31 2.70 19.00 -3.68
N LEU A 32 2.46 17.81 -4.22
CA LEU A 32 1.87 17.61 -5.54
C LEU A 32 0.75 16.58 -5.41
N ALA A 33 -0.46 16.99 -5.79
CA ALA A 33 -1.59 16.09 -5.90
C ALA A 33 -2.30 16.26 -7.24
N PHE A 34 -2.64 15.16 -7.91
CA PHE A 34 -3.42 15.22 -9.14
C PHE A 34 -4.24 13.95 -9.38
N ARG A 35 -5.31 14.09 -10.16
CA ARG A 35 -6.01 12.97 -10.79
C ARG A 35 -5.53 12.86 -12.23
N TYR A 36 -5.32 11.65 -12.70
CA TYR A 36 -4.71 11.43 -14.01
C TYR A 36 -5.37 10.27 -14.76
N ARG A 37 -5.55 10.42 -16.08
CA ARG A 37 -6.05 9.37 -16.98
C ARG A 37 -5.22 9.38 -18.26
N TYR A 38 -4.34 8.40 -18.43
CA TYR A 38 -3.54 8.28 -19.64
C TYR A 38 -4.41 7.73 -20.78
N MET A 39 -4.41 8.38 -21.95
CA MET A 39 -5.10 7.88 -23.14
C MET A 39 -4.18 7.13 -24.12
N THR A 40 -2.86 7.28 -24.00
CA THR A 40 -1.87 6.83 -24.99
C THR A 40 -0.60 6.13 -24.44
N GLY A 41 -0.52 5.74 -23.16
CA GLY A 41 0.62 4.95 -22.68
C GLY A 41 0.79 4.82 -21.15
N PRO A 42 1.76 4.01 -20.66
CA PRO A 42 1.80 3.54 -19.26
C PRO A 42 2.61 4.32 -18.20
N TYR A 43 3.01 5.59 -18.36
CA TYR A 43 4.08 6.12 -17.47
C TYR A 43 3.86 7.54 -16.94
N ILE A 44 4.08 7.73 -15.63
CA ILE A 44 4.43 9.05 -15.09
C ILE A 44 5.78 9.46 -15.73
N GLU A 45 5.93 10.71 -16.14
CA GLU A 45 7.18 11.17 -16.77
C GLU A 45 8.38 11.01 -15.84
N GLU A 46 9.53 10.54 -16.34
CA GLU A 46 10.77 10.37 -15.56
C GLU A 46 11.22 11.68 -14.88
N ASP A 47 10.88 12.81 -15.50
CA ASP A 47 11.16 14.15 -15.03
C ASP A 47 10.54 14.45 -13.67
N ILE A 48 9.56 13.66 -13.19
CA ILE A 48 9.01 13.81 -11.84
C ILE A 48 10.09 13.76 -10.74
N SER A 49 11.19 13.05 -11.01
CA SER A 49 12.34 12.99 -10.11
C SER A 49 13.08 14.32 -9.96
N ASN A 50 12.90 15.28 -10.88
CA ASN A 50 13.41 16.65 -10.77
C ASN A 50 12.74 17.45 -9.64
N LEU A 51 11.59 16.99 -9.13
CA LEU A 51 10.94 17.54 -7.95
C LEU A 51 11.66 17.09 -6.67
N GLU A 52 12.94 17.44 -6.54
CA GLU A 52 13.82 16.95 -5.47
C GLU A 52 13.34 17.31 -4.06
N ASN A 53 12.61 18.43 -3.91
CA ASN A 53 12.09 18.90 -2.61
C ASN A 53 10.68 18.39 -2.30
N LEU A 54 10.14 17.47 -3.09
CA LEU A 54 8.79 16.96 -2.89
C LEU A 54 8.71 16.13 -1.61
N GLU A 55 7.85 16.54 -0.69
CA GLU A 55 7.60 15.86 0.59
C GLU A 55 6.32 15.00 0.53
N THR A 56 5.31 15.42 -0.24
CA THR A 56 4.05 14.70 -0.38
C THR A 56 3.66 14.58 -1.85
N PHE A 57 3.40 13.35 -2.27
CA PHE A 57 2.93 13.01 -3.61
C PHE A 57 1.62 12.24 -3.53
N MET A 58 0.62 12.70 -4.28
CA MET A 58 -0.68 12.03 -4.37
C MET A 58 -1.09 11.91 -5.83
N VAL A 59 -1.21 10.68 -6.32
CA VAL A 59 -1.74 10.40 -7.64
C VAL A 59 -2.91 9.44 -7.53
N ASP A 60 -3.99 9.79 -8.20
CA ASP A 60 -5.11 8.90 -8.45
C ASP A 60 -5.22 8.69 -9.96
N SER A 61 -4.75 7.52 -10.42
CA SER A 61 -4.77 7.13 -11.82
C SER A 61 -6.05 6.32 -12.11
N TYR A 62 -6.67 6.59 -13.26
CA TYR A 62 -7.78 5.78 -13.77
C TYR A 62 -7.34 5.14 -15.09
N SER A 63 -6.71 3.98 -15.02
CA SER A 63 -6.24 3.24 -16.19
C SER A 63 -6.58 1.77 -16.02
N ASP A 64 -6.95 1.11 -17.13
CA ASP A 64 -7.13 -0.35 -17.16
C ASP A 64 -5.81 -1.10 -16.96
N PHE A 65 -4.68 -0.42 -17.18
CA PHE A 65 -3.33 -0.94 -16.98
C PHE A 65 -2.57 -0.15 -15.91
N PRO A 66 -1.83 -0.81 -14.99
CA PRO A 66 -1.04 -0.12 -13.99
C PRO A 66 0.00 0.78 -14.67
N SER A 67 -0.02 2.08 -14.35
CA SER A 67 1.08 2.96 -14.79
C SER A 67 2.33 2.65 -13.96
N SER A 68 3.54 2.91 -14.46
CA SER A 68 4.74 2.86 -13.60
C SER A 68 5.08 4.26 -13.08
N PHE A 69 5.60 4.33 -11.85
CA PHE A 69 6.20 5.54 -11.29
C PHE A 69 7.73 5.46 -11.41
N PRO A 70 8.30 5.78 -12.58
CA PRO A 70 9.74 5.70 -12.75
C PRO A 70 10.44 6.62 -11.73
N ARG A 71 11.61 6.17 -11.27
CA ARG A 71 12.46 6.93 -10.33
C ARG A 71 11.85 7.19 -8.94
N PHE A 72 10.76 6.53 -8.55
CA PHE A 72 10.22 6.65 -7.19
C PHE A 72 11.31 6.55 -6.10
N TRP A 73 12.21 5.57 -6.23
CA TRP A 73 13.29 5.32 -5.27
C TRP A 73 14.39 6.40 -5.22
N THR A 74 14.36 7.43 -6.07
CA THR A 74 15.33 8.54 -6.04
C THR A 74 14.82 9.76 -5.28
N MET A 75 13.55 9.77 -4.84
CA MET A 75 12.91 10.93 -4.20
C MET A 75 13.20 11.00 -2.70
N LYS A 76 14.44 11.32 -2.32
CA LYS A 76 14.97 11.30 -0.94
C LYS A 76 14.19 12.13 0.10
N ASN A 77 13.50 13.18 -0.32
CA ASN A 77 12.75 14.07 0.58
C ASN A 77 11.28 13.65 0.74
N LEU A 78 10.85 12.60 0.02
CA LEU A 78 9.47 12.15 0.04
C LEU A 78 9.13 11.56 1.41
N ARG A 79 8.04 12.06 2.01
CA ARG A 79 7.52 11.63 3.31
C ARG A 79 6.22 10.85 3.18
N HIS A 80 5.38 11.25 2.24
CA HIS A 80 4.08 10.63 2.03
C HIS A 80 3.81 10.41 0.54
N ALA A 81 3.51 9.18 0.16
CA ALA A 81 3.05 8.85 -1.17
C ALA A 81 1.71 8.12 -1.11
N VAL A 82 0.71 8.66 -1.80
CA VAL A 82 -0.58 8.00 -2.04
C VAL A 82 -0.67 7.75 -3.53
N ILE A 83 -0.53 6.50 -3.95
CA ILE A 83 -0.26 6.15 -5.33
C ILE A 83 -1.27 5.09 -5.78
N ASN A 84 -2.41 5.51 -6.29
CA ASN A 84 -3.46 4.58 -6.75
C ASN A 84 -3.27 4.18 -8.21
N ASP A 85 -3.40 2.88 -8.49
CA ASP A 85 -3.29 2.26 -9.83
C ASP A 85 -1.95 2.55 -10.54
N VAL A 86 -0.87 2.69 -9.76
CA VAL A 86 0.50 2.84 -10.27
C VAL A 86 1.42 1.85 -9.55
N SER A 87 2.26 1.16 -10.32
CA SER A 87 3.29 0.26 -9.84
C SER A 87 4.57 1.02 -9.47
N LEU A 88 5.22 0.56 -8.41
CA LEU A 88 6.57 1.02 -8.08
C LEU A 88 7.58 0.31 -8.99
N PRO A 89 8.65 1.00 -9.41
CA PRO A 89 9.70 0.41 -10.24
C PRO A 89 10.50 -0.60 -9.41
N ASP A 90 11.30 -1.43 -10.08
CA ASP A 90 12.16 -2.40 -9.41
C ASP A 90 13.08 -1.70 -8.38
N PRO A 91 13.04 -2.11 -7.09
CA PRO A 91 13.83 -1.50 -6.03
C PRO A 91 15.33 -1.63 -6.24
N ARG A 92 15.82 -2.56 -7.08
CA ARG A 92 17.26 -2.68 -7.40
C ARG A 92 17.84 -1.44 -8.08
N TYR A 93 17.00 -0.57 -8.64
CA TYR A 93 17.43 0.72 -9.17
C TYR A 93 17.50 1.83 -8.10
N GLY A 94 17.04 1.56 -6.88
CA GLY A 94 17.23 2.41 -5.72
C GLY A 94 18.68 2.38 -5.26
N ARG A 95 19.28 3.57 -5.08
CA ARG A 95 20.68 3.69 -4.63
C ARG A 95 20.82 4.00 -3.15
N PHE A 96 19.82 4.67 -2.57
CA PHE A 96 19.87 5.18 -1.21
C PHE A 96 18.52 4.96 -0.54
N PRO A 97 18.50 4.64 0.77
CA PRO A 97 17.26 4.54 1.52
C PRO A 97 16.50 5.87 1.55
N LEU A 98 15.19 5.80 1.38
CA LEU A 98 14.24 6.89 1.55
C LEU A 98 13.89 7.00 3.04
N GLU A 99 14.86 7.41 3.85
CA GLU A 99 14.73 7.48 5.31
C GLU A 99 13.59 8.41 5.78
N ASN A 100 13.21 9.39 4.96
CA ASN A 100 12.13 10.32 5.26
C ASN A 100 10.75 9.74 4.96
N LEU A 101 10.64 8.61 4.25
CA LEU A 101 9.36 8.07 3.81
C LEU A 101 8.64 7.39 4.96
N LEU A 102 7.49 7.96 5.35
CA LEU A 102 6.67 7.50 6.46
C LEU A 102 5.38 6.82 6.00
N THR A 103 4.90 7.12 4.78
CA THR A 103 3.60 6.64 4.30
C THR A 103 3.65 6.24 2.84
N LEU A 104 3.16 5.03 2.57
CA LEU A 104 2.93 4.48 1.23
C LEU A 104 1.52 3.91 1.18
N SER A 105 0.63 4.49 0.38
CA SER A 105 -0.79 4.10 0.40
C SER A 105 -1.34 3.85 -0.99
N LYS A 106 -2.37 3.01 -1.06
CA LYS A 106 -3.08 2.58 -2.28
C LYS A 106 -2.22 1.84 -3.30
N LEU A 107 -1.13 1.24 -2.86
CA LEU A 107 -0.28 0.43 -3.73
C LEU A 107 -1.06 -0.76 -4.27
N HIS A 108 -0.77 -1.15 -5.52
CA HIS A 108 -1.30 -2.37 -6.11
C HIS A 108 -0.17 -3.36 -6.36
N ASN A 109 -0.38 -4.62 -5.99
CA ASN A 109 0.54 -5.73 -6.28
C ASN A 109 2.00 -5.43 -5.86
N PHE A 110 2.18 -4.78 -4.71
CA PHE A 110 3.50 -4.38 -4.23
C PHE A 110 4.41 -5.59 -4.02
N ARG A 111 5.57 -5.59 -4.66
CA ARG A 111 6.58 -6.62 -4.48
C ARG A 111 7.47 -6.27 -3.29
N CYS A 112 7.24 -6.92 -2.16
CA CYS A 112 7.96 -6.70 -0.91
C CYS A 112 9.32 -7.41 -0.91
N SER A 113 10.23 -7.07 -1.84
CA SER A 113 11.57 -7.67 -1.86
C SER A 113 12.43 -7.21 -0.67
N GLU A 114 13.56 -7.87 -0.43
CA GLU A 114 14.48 -7.46 0.63
C GLU A 114 15.01 -6.05 0.42
N GLU A 115 15.37 -5.74 -0.83
CA GLU A 115 15.84 -4.42 -1.25
C GLU A 115 14.75 -3.36 -1.03
N ALA A 116 13.48 -3.69 -1.28
CA ALA A 116 12.38 -2.77 -1.01
C ALA A 116 12.31 -2.44 0.49
N VAL A 117 12.40 -3.43 1.38
CA VAL A 117 12.39 -3.20 2.83
C VAL A 117 13.57 -2.33 3.26
N GLU A 118 14.76 -2.57 2.71
CA GLU A 118 15.98 -1.80 3.02
C GLU A 118 15.90 -0.35 2.53
N LEU A 119 15.20 -0.09 1.42
CA LEU A 119 15.02 1.25 0.88
C LEU A 119 14.00 2.10 1.66
N ILE A 120 13.11 1.51 2.45
CA ILE A 120 12.08 2.26 3.20
C ILE A 120 12.05 1.86 4.69
N PRO A 121 13.17 2.08 5.41
CA PRO A 121 13.37 1.54 6.76
C PRO A 121 12.46 2.18 7.83
N ASN A 122 11.99 3.40 7.60
CA ASN A 122 11.23 4.20 8.56
C ASN A 122 9.73 4.25 8.24
N LEU A 123 9.24 3.38 7.35
CA LEU A 123 7.84 3.38 6.96
C LEU A 123 6.94 3.06 8.16
N LYS A 124 5.96 3.93 8.39
CA LYS A 124 4.98 3.81 9.50
C LYS A 124 3.60 3.36 9.06
N ASN A 125 3.18 3.78 7.87
CA ASN A 125 1.85 3.50 7.36
C ASN A 125 1.94 2.90 5.95
N MET A 126 1.33 1.74 5.77
CA MET A 126 1.23 1.09 4.46
C MET A 126 -0.22 0.73 4.11
N SER A 127 -0.60 0.89 2.84
CA SER A 127 -1.80 0.26 2.29
C SER A 127 -1.50 -0.37 0.92
N VAL A 128 -1.81 -1.66 0.78
CA VAL A 128 -1.63 -2.44 -0.45
C VAL A 128 -2.89 -3.23 -0.78
N SER A 129 -3.24 -3.28 -2.06
CA SER A 129 -4.22 -4.20 -2.64
C SER A 129 -3.53 -5.21 -3.55
N TYR A 130 -3.78 -6.50 -3.33
CA TYR A 130 -3.29 -7.59 -4.18
C TYR A 130 -4.43 -8.14 -5.05
N ARG A 131 -4.17 -8.35 -6.34
CA ARG A 131 -4.99 -9.19 -7.23
C ARG A 131 -4.27 -10.51 -7.41
N LEU A 132 -4.71 -11.55 -6.69
CA LEU A 132 -3.97 -12.81 -6.57
C LEU A 132 -4.25 -13.82 -7.71
N ASP A 133 -5.10 -13.45 -8.68
CA ASP A 133 -5.41 -14.34 -9.82
C ASP A 133 -4.37 -14.26 -10.94
N TRP A 134 -3.49 -13.24 -10.91
CA TRP A 134 -2.58 -12.94 -12.02
C TRP A 134 -1.18 -13.51 -11.85
N GLU A 135 -0.72 -13.66 -10.61
CA GLU A 135 0.64 -14.11 -10.28
C GLU A 135 0.61 -15.03 -9.04
N GLU A 136 1.58 -15.94 -8.95
CA GLU A 136 1.74 -16.77 -7.77
C GLU A 136 2.09 -15.93 -6.53
N ARG A 137 1.59 -16.31 -5.35
CA ARG A 137 1.81 -15.56 -4.09
C ARG A 137 3.28 -15.32 -3.77
N HIS A 138 4.15 -16.25 -4.15
CA HIS A 138 5.60 -16.15 -3.94
C HIS A 138 6.23 -14.98 -4.69
N TYR A 139 5.63 -14.53 -5.79
CA TYR A 139 6.08 -13.38 -6.57
C TYR A 139 6.16 -12.10 -5.72
N TYR A 140 5.22 -11.93 -4.77
CA TYR A 140 5.09 -10.70 -3.97
C TYR A 140 6.00 -10.66 -2.73
N HIS A 141 6.68 -11.75 -2.38
CA HIS A 141 7.58 -11.83 -1.21
C HIS A 141 6.92 -11.37 0.12
N LEU A 142 5.64 -11.71 0.33
CA LEU A 142 4.82 -11.23 1.43
C LEU A 142 5.41 -11.49 2.84
N ASN A 143 6.23 -12.52 3.03
CA ASN A 143 6.89 -12.78 4.32
C ASN A 143 7.84 -11.64 4.77
N ASN A 144 8.35 -10.84 3.83
CA ASN A 144 9.25 -9.72 4.14
C ASN A 144 8.56 -8.57 4.88
N PHE A 145 7.22 -8.53 4.95
CA PHE A 145 6.54 -7.53 5.78
C PHE A 145 6.94 -7.61 7.25
N SER A 146 7.30 -8.79 7.75
CA SER A 146 7.80 -9.00 9.10
C SER A 146 9.10 -8.25 9.41
N ARG A 147 9.87 -7.87 8.38
CA ARG A 147 11.15 -7.15 8.52
C ARG A 147 10.97 -5.65 8.77
N PHE A 148 9.77 -5.09 8.56
CA PHE A 148 9.52 -3.68 8.88
C PHE A 148 9.51 -3.45 10.39
N ARG A 149 10.47 -2.65 10.88
CA ARG A 149 10.62 -2.38 12.32
C ARG A 149 9.71 -1.28 12.84
N ASN A 150 9.25 -0.41 11.95
CA ASN A 150 8.53 0.82 12.31
C ASN A 150 7.09 0.87 11.75
N LEU A 151 6.59 -0.22 11.15
CA LEU A 151 5.28 -0.24 10.50
C LEU A 151 4.16 -0.35 11.55
N GLU A 152 3.59 0.79 11.92
CA GLU A 152 2.56 0.93 12.95
C GLU A 152 1.14 0.68 12.40
N SER A 153 0.89 0.97 11.12
CA SER A 153 -0.42 0.79 10.48
C SER A 153 -0.30 0.10 9.13
N PHE A 154 -1.09 -0.94 8.93
CA PHE A 154 -1.13 -1.68 7.68
C PHE A 154 -2.56 -1.96 7.25
N THR A 155 -2.88 -1.61 6.01
CA THR A 155 -4.12 -2.01 5.34
C THR A 155 -3.78 -2.94 4.19
N VAL A 156 -4.37 -4.13 4.17
CA VAL A 156 -4.17 -5.10 3.10
C VAL A 156 -5.52 -5.51 2.51
N GLU A 157 -5.63 -5.45 1.18
CA GLU A 157 -6.78 -5.96 0.44
C GLU A 157 -6.37 -7.14 -0.44
N PHE A 158 -7.22 -8.17 -0.52
CA PHE A 158 -6.99 -9.34 -1.38
C PHE A 158 -8.17 -9.57 -2.33
N ARG A 159 -8.00 -9.15 -3.57
CA ARG A 159 -8.99 -9.31 -4.63
C ARG A 159 -8.76 -10.64 -5.35
N PHE A 160 -9.87 -11.34 -5.57
CA PHE A 160 -9.94 -12.59 -6.31
C PHE A 160 -11.05 -12.48 -7.36
N GLU A 161 -10.77 -12.87 -8.60
CA GLU A 161 -11.74 -12.98 -9.69
C GLU A 161 -12.67 -14.18 -9.45
N ASN A 162 -12.14 -15.26 -8.85
CA ASN A 162 -12.91 -16.46 -8.49
C ASN A 162 -12.97 -16.64 -6.97
N ARG A 163 -14.03 -17.28 -6.47
CA ARG A 163 -14.09 -17.67 -5.05
C ARG A 163 -13.00 -18.72 -4.77
N ILE A 164 -11.93 -18.32 -4.09
CA ILE A 164 -10.86 -19.25 -3.70
C ILE A 164 -11.03 -19.64 -2.24
N PHE A 165 -11.03 -20.95 -1.95
CA PHE A 165 -10.90 -21.51 -0.60
C PHE A 165 -9.44 -21.53 -0.15
N SER A 166 -8.78 -20.36 -0.13
CA SER A 166 -7.40 -20.30 0.36
C SER A 166 -7.15 -19.00 1.10
N ASN A 167 -6.81 -19.13 2.38
CA ASN A 167 -6.50 -17.98 3.23
C ASN A 167 -5.15 -17.37 2.76
N PRO A 168 -5.12 -16.13 2.25
CA PRO A 168 -3.88 -15.49 1.80
C PRO A 168 -2.94 -15.13 2.96
N LEU A 169 -3.45 -15.11 4.18
CA LEU A 169 -2.69 -14.78 5.38
C LEU A 169 -1.88 -15.97 5.89
N VAL A 170 -2.42 -17.19 5.76
CA VAL A 170 -1.78 -18.39 6.33
C VAL A 170 -0.58 -18.80 5.47
N GLY A 171 0.60 -18.85 6.10
CA GLY A 171 1.85 -19.35 5.50
C GLY A 171 2.54 -18.43 4.48
N CYS A 172 1.90 -17.32 4.08
CA CYS A 172 2.45 -16.39 3.09
C CYS A 172 2.68 -14.98 3.63
N LEU A 173 1.86 -14.50 4.59
CA LEU A 173 1.98 -13.16 5.12
C LEU A 173 2.32 -13.21 6.61
N VAL A 174 3.47 -12.65 6.95
CA VAL A 174 3.89 -12.47 8.35
C VAL A 174 3.91 -10.98 8.65
N PHE A 175 3.11 -10.58 9.64
CA PHE A 175 3.00 -9.20 10.06
C PHE A 175 4.16 -8.80 10.99
N PRO A 176 4.63 -7.54 10.92
CA PRO A 176 5.65 -7.04 11.83
C PRO A 176 5.10 -6.85 13.25
N SER A 177 5.93 -7.08 14.26
CA SER A 177 5.55 -6.93 15.67
C SER A 177 5.29 -5.47 16.10
N SER A 178 5.73 -4.50 15.30
CA SER A 178 5.47 -3.06 15.50
C SER A 178 4.04 -2.63 15.17
N LEU A 179 3.24 -3.53 14.57
CA LEU A 179 1.91 -3.22 14.07
C LEU A 179 0.92 -2.94 15.21
N ARG A 180 0.26 -1.78 15.13
CA ARG A 180 -0.78 -1.32 16.07
C ARG A 180 -2.16 -1.26 15.46
N ARG A 181 -2.24 -1.04 14.14
CA ARG A 181 -3.52 -0.97 13.42
C ARG A 181 -3.48 -1.86 12.18
N LEU A 182 -4.43 -2.78 12.09
CA LEU A 182 -4.59 -3.65 10.93
C LEU A 182 -5.98 -3.48 10.33
N THR A 183 -6.03 -3.30 9.02
CA THR A 183 -7.27 -3.39 8.24
C THR A 183 -7.13 -4.47 7.18
N ILE A 184 -8.03 -5.45 7.20
CA ILE A 184 -8.13 -6.51 6.19
C ILE A 184 -9.39 -6.24 5.37
N GLY A 185 -9.21 -6.02 4.06
CA GLY A 185 -10.27 -5.53 3.18
C GLY A 185 -10.52 -6.38 1.93
N THR A 186 -11.74 -6.28 1.40
CA THR A 186 -12.13 -6.75 0.06
C THR A 186 -11.72 -8.21 -0.22
N CYS A 187 -11.85 -9.09 0.77
CA CYS A 187 -11.49 -10.50 0.66
C CYS A 187 -12.72 -11.33 0.30
N ILE A 188 -12.83 -11.72 -0.97
CA ILE A 188 -14.03 -12.38 -1.54
C ILE A 188 -13.85 -13.93 -1.64
N GLY A 189 -12.64 -14.45 -1.37
CA GLY A 189 -12.40 -15.87 -1.14
C GLY A 189 -12.64 -16.23 0.32
N CYS A 190 -13.30 -17.36 0.60
CA CYS A 190 -13.74 -17.74 1.94
C CYS A 190 -12.58 -17.80 2.94
N ILE A 191 -12.48 -16.82 3.85
CA ILE A 191 -11.45 -16.76 4.89
C ILE A 191 -11.90 -17.55 6.10
N LEU A 192 -11.15 -18.58 6.49
CA LEU A 192 -11.38 -19.29 7.76
C LEU A 192 -10.97 -18.42 8.95
N TRP A 193 -11.86 -18.32 9.95
CA TRP A 193 -11.60 -17.64 11.22
C TRP A 193 -10.31 -18.13 11.90
N GLU A 194 -10.08 -19.44 11.92
CA GLU A 194 -8.91 -20.05 12.52
C GLU A 194 -7.60 -19.54 11.90
N GLY A 195 -7.57 -19.36 10.57
CA GLY A 195 -6.40 -18.84 9.88
C GLY A 195 -6.14 -17.37 10.16
N ILE A 196 -7.18 -16.59 10.46
CA ILE A 196 -7.06 -15.19 10.91
C ILE A 196 -6.48 -15.16 12.31
N SER A 197 -7.08 -15.89 13.27
CA SER A 197 -6.57 -15.97 14.64
C SER A 197 -5.11 -16.42 14.66
N ALA A 198 -4.75 -17.42 13.85
CA ALA A 198 -3.37 -17.89 13.73
C ALA A 198 -2.38 -16.84 13.16
N ALA A 199 -2.83 -15.98 12.23
CA ALA A 199 -1.97 -15.00 11.58
C ALA A 199 -1.76 -13.72 12.40
N ILE A 200 -2.77 -13.29 13.16
CA ILE A 200 -2.78 -11.97 13.81
C ILE A 200 -3.06 -12.00 15.32
N GLY A 201 -3.48 -13.13 15.88
CA GLY A 201 -3.82 -13.27 17.29
C GLY A 201 -2.63 -13.01 18.22
N SER A 202 -1.42 -13.40 17.81
CA SER A 202 -0.20 -13.24 18.61
C SER A 202 0.48 -11.87 18.48
N LEU A 203 -0.11 -10.91 17.75
CA LEU A 203 0.49 -9.60 17.55
C LEU A 203 0.50 -8.81 18.88
N PRO A 204 1.69 -8.46 19.42
CA PRO A 204 1.80 -7.98 20.80
C PRO A 204 1.28 -6.56 20.99
N ASN A 205 1.26 -5.75 19.92
CA ASN A 205 0.93 -4.33 19.97
C ASN A 205 -0.34 -3.97 19.20
N LEU A 206 -1.10 -4.96 18.71
CA LEU A 206 -2.27 -4.71 17.88
C LEU A 206 -3.42 -4.12 18.71
N GLU A 207 -3.71 -2.84 18.51
CA GLU A 207 -4.73 -2.07 19.25
C GLU A 207 -6.03 -1.92 18.49
N TYR A 208 -5.98 -1.89 17.15
CA TYR A 208 -7.12 -1.70 16.27
C TYR A 208 -7.13 -2.74 15.15
N LEU A 209 -8.26 -3.42 15.00
CA LEU A 209 -8.50 -4.40 13.95
C LEU A 209 -9.79 -4.08 13.20
N LYS A 210 -9.71 -3.94 11.88
CA LYS A 210 -10.87 -3.75 11.02
C LYS A 210 -10.97 -4.83 9.94
N PHE A 211 -12.16 -5.38 9.80
CA PHE A 211 -12.57 -6.18 8.65
C PHE A 211 -13.52 -5.37 7.78
N ARG A 212 -13.24 -5.28 6.49
CA ARG A 212 -14.04 -4.50 5.54
C ARG A 212 -14.35 -5.32 4.29
N LYS A 213 -15.62 -5.58 3.98
CA LYS A 213 -16.00 -6.36 2.79
C LYS A 213 -15.30 -7.73 2.75
N VAL A 214 -15.36 -8.46 3.86
CA VAL A 214 -14.73 -9.77 4.02
C VAL A 214 -15.81 -10.84 4.11
N LEU A 215 -15.63 -11.93 3.37
CA LEU A 215 -16.44 -13.13 3.45
C LEU A 215 -15.71 -14.18 4.31
N PHE A 216 -16.23 -14.45 5.50
CA PHE A 216 -15.71 -15.49 6.38
C PHE A 216 -16.39 -16.83 6.12
N CYS A 217 -15.62 -17.91 6.28
CA CYS A 217 -16.14 -19.26 6.32
C CYS A 217 -16.25 -19.70 7.78
N GLY A 218 -17.45 -20.12 8.19
CA GLY A 218 -17.78 -20.46 9.58
C GLY A 218 -18.58 -19.38 10.30
N SER A 219 -19.45 -19.81 11.22
CA SER A 219 -20.40 -18.96 11.93
C SER A 219 -19.84 -18.37 13.23
N VAL A 220 -18.75 -18.90 13.76
CA VAL A 220 -18.17 -18.51 15.04
C VAL A 220 -16.70 -18.17 14.88
N TRP A 221 -16.29 -17.02 15.40
CA TRP A 221 -14.89 -16.66 15.54
C TRP A 221 -14.38 -17.08 16.91
N GLU A 222 -13.67 -18.20 16.96
CA GLU A 222 -13.03 -18.68 18.18
C GLU A 222 -11.58 -18.19 18.25
N THR A 223 -11.21 -17.60 19.38
CA THR A 223 -9.85 -17.12 19.68
C THR A 223 -9.25 -17.95 20.80
N ARG A 224 -7.92 -18.09 20.82
CA ARG A 224 -7.22 -18.81 21.88
C ARG A 224 -6.99 -17.90 23.07
N GLU A 225 -6.84 -18.50 24.25
CA GLU A 225 -6.37 -17.77 25.42
C GLU A 225 -5.00 -17.14 25.12
N GLY A 226 -4.85 -15.84 25.39
CA GLY A 226 -3.64 -15.11 25.07
C GLY A 226 -3.61 -14.47 23.67
N ASP A 227 -4.62 -14.68 22.82
CA ASP A 227 -4.74 -13.93 21.56
C ASP A 227 -5.22 -12.49 21.83
N PHE A 228 -4.84 -11.55 20.93
CA PHE A 228 -5.34 -10.18 20.87
C PHE A 228 -5.22 -9.37 22.18
N GLN A 229 -4.16 -9.58 22.96
CA GLN A 229 -4.01 -9.00 24.30
C GLN A 229 -4.01 -7.46 24.35
N ALA A 230 -3.58 -6.80 23.27
CA ALA A 230 -3.53 -5.34 23.19
C ALA A 230 -4.77 -4.73 22.49
N LEU A 231 -5.70 -5.57 21.98
CA LEU A 231 -6.79 -5.12 21.13
C LEU A 231 -7.81 -4.32 21.92
N ARG A 232 -8.12 -3.11 21.44
CA ARG A 232 -9.07 -2.18 22.07
C ARG A 232 -10.30 -1.92 21.22
N GLU A 233 -10.13 -2.00 19.91
CA GLU A 233 -11.17 -1.68 18.95
C GLU A 233 -11.18 -2.70 17.83
N LEU A 234 -12.38 -3.24 17.61
CA LEU A 234 -12.69 -4.19 16.55
C LEU A 234 -13.84 -3.62 15.73
N GLU A 235 -13.60 -3.38 14.45
CA GLU A 235 -14.59 -2.88 13.52
C GLU A 235 -14.90 -3.93 12.44
N MET A 236 -16.18 -4.21 12.24
CA MET A 236 -16.66 -5.11 11.19
C MET A 236 -17.60 -4.33 10.26
N ASP A 237 -17.15 -4.09 9.03
CA ASP A 237 -17.86 -3.31 8.02
C ASP A 237 -18.18 -4.19 6.81
N ASN A 238 -19.47 -4.42 6.55
CA ASN A 238 -19.98 -5.21 5.42
C ASN A 238 -19.34 -6.62 5.36
N ILE A 239 -19.48 -7.38 6.44
CA ILE A 239 -19.02 -8.77 6.52
C ILE A 239 -20.14 -9.75 6.23
N ALA A 240 -19.80 -10.91 5.67
CA ALA A 240 -20.73 -12.02 5.47
C ALA A 240 -20.09 -13.34 5.92
N SER A 241 -20.92 -14.31 6.30
CA SER A 241 -20.49 -15.66 6.69
C SER A 241 -21.21 -16.70 5.84
N GLU A 242 -20.49 -17.62 5.22
CA GLU A 242 -21.09 -18.84 4.66
C GLU A 242 -21.20 -19.90 5.76
N THR A 243 -22.42 -20.45 5.92
CA THR A 243 -22.75 -21.58 6.81
C THR A 243 -22.42 -22.90 6.17
#